data_AF-A0AAN7YW97-F1
#
_entry.id   AF-A0AAN7YW97-F1
#
_cell.length_a   1.000
_cell.length_b   1.000
_cell.length_c   1.000
_cell.angle_alpha   90.00
_cell.angle_beta   90.00
_cell.angle_gamma   90.00
#
_symmetry.space_group_name_H-M   'P 1'
#
loop_
_entity.id
_entity.type
_entity.pdbx_description
1 polymer ?
#
loop_
_entity_poly.entity_id
_entity_poly.type
_entity_poly.pdbx_seq_one_letter_code
_entity_poly.pdbx_strand_id
1 'polypeptide(L)'
;MSVSMIVNADQPQSSKRKSQISKRYRVTSEEDRRNLKEKVLSARLESLDDDNEQQPIGSRDDDDDDYNDEEDDVIYTTPVNKKRLFIAREKKKNEKKSMNLNFNDVLEKSYLETFPEHVPTYISAQSKPSIFPPRHFCSICGYMGAYTCKQCSSRYCSIKCFNYHNETRCKGSIYT
;
A
#
# COMPACT_ATOMS: atom_id res chain seq x y z
N MET A 1 -57.92 -48.29 45.98
CA MET A 1 -56.56 -48.84 46.12
C MET A 1 -55.69 -48.16 45.08
N SER A 2 -54.91 -47.17 45.51
CA SER A 2 -54.08 -46.34 44.65
C SER A 2 -52.79 -47.09 44.33
N VAL A 3 -52.52 -47.36 43.04
CA VAL A 3 -51.26 -47.95 42.59
C VAL A 3 -50.47 -46.86 41.87
N SER A 4 -49.43 -46.38 42.53
CA SER A 4 -48.48 -45.41 42.00
C SER A 4 -47.68 -46.01 40.84
N MET A 5 -47.79 -45.43 39.63
CA MET A 5 -46.86 -45.74 38.55
C MET A 5 -45.62 -44.85 38.67
N ILE A 6 -44.47 -45.49 38.89
CA ILE A 6 -43.14 -44.87 38.83
C ILE A 6 -42.78 -44.74 37.34
N VAL A 7 -42.68 -43.51 36.84
CA VAL A 7 -42.08 -43.21 35.53
C VAL A 7 -40.56 -43.14 35.69
N ASN A 8 -39.85 -44.14 35.18
CA ASN A 8 -38.40 -44.05 35.01
C ASN A 8 -38.11 -43.14 33.81
N ALA A 9 -37.39 -42.05 34.05
CA ALA A 9 -36.88 -41.18 33.00
C ALA A 9 -35.68 -41.84 32.32
N ASP A 10 -35.82 -42.24 31.05
CA ASP A 10 -34.69 -42.60 30.21
C ASP A 10 -33.84 -41.33 29.97
N GLN A 11 -32.64 -41.30 30.56
CA GLN A 11 -31.66 -40.27 30.27
C GLN A 11 -31.15 -40.45 28.82
N PRO A 12 -31.05 -39.37 28.02
CA PRO A 12 -30.50 -39.47 26.67
C PRO A 12 -29.01 -39.85 26.76
N GLN A 13 -28.65 -41.03 26.22
CA GLN A 13 -27.25 -41.43 26.13
C GLN A 13 -26.49 -40.47 25.19
N SER A 14 -25.61 -39.65 25.77
CA SER A 14 -24.74 -38.77 24.99
C SER A 14 -23.80 -39.61 24.10
N SER A 15 -23.82 -39.38 22.80
CA SER A 15 -22.89 -40.02 21.87
C SER A 15 -21.45 -39.61 22.20
N LYS A 16 -20.55 -40.58 22.45
CA LYS A 16 -19.11 -40.34 22.72
C LYS A 16 -18.30 -40.08 21.44
N ARG A 17 -18.84 -39.37 20.46
CA ARG A 17 -18.04 -38.94 19.30
C ARG A 17 -17.44 -37.57 19.62
N LYS A 18 -16.15 -37.57 20.00
CA LYS A 18 -15.37 -36.33 20.07
C LYS A 18 -15.37 -35.71 18.67
N SER A 19 -15.97 -34.54 18.49
CA SER A 19 -15.88 -33.83 17.21
C SER A 19 -14.42 -33.42 17.01
N GLN A 20 -13.69 -34.15 16.17
CA GLN A 20 -12.39 -33.70 15.71
C GLN A 20 -12.63 -32.52 14.79
N ILE A 21 -12.45 -31.31 15.32
CA ILE A 21 -12.41 -30.11 14.49
C ILE A 21 -11.28 -30.33 13.47
N SER A 22 -11.57 -30.06 12.19
CA SER A 22 -10.64 -30.35 11.10
C SER A 22 -9.30 -29.66 11.37
N LYS A 23 -8.19 -30.28 10.93
CA LYS A 23 -6.82 -29.72 11.07
C LYS A 23 -6.70 -28.28 10.58
N ARG A 24 -7.62 -27.87 9.70
CA ARG A 24 -7.72 -26.54 9.10
C ARG A 24 -8.15 -25.42 10.07
N TYR A 25 -8.66 -25.73 11.27
CA TYR A 25 -9.30 -24.75 12.16
C TYR A 25 -8.73 -24.67 13.58
N ARG A 26 -7.58 -25.30 13.88
CA ARG A 26 -7.02 -25.26 15.23
C ARG A 26 -6.07 -24.09 15.42
N VAL A 27 -6.64 -22.97 15.83
CA VAL A 27 -5.93 -21.99 16.65
C VAL A 27 -6.10 -22.45 18.10
N THR A 28 -5.19 -23.28 18.59
CA THR A 28 -5.34 -23.97 19.88
C THR A 28 -4.50 -23.37 21.00
N SER A 29 -3.34 -22.83 20.66
CA SER A 29 -2.42 -22.19 21.61
C SER A 29 -2.36 -20.69 21.38
N GLU A 30 -1.84 -19.94 22.36
CA GLU A 30 -1.53 -18.52 22.17
C GLU A 30 -0.45 -18.31 21.10
N GLU A 31 0.45 -19.28 20.92
CA GLU A 31 1.47 -19.25 19.87
C GLU A 31 0.84 -19.33 18.48
N ASP A 32 -0.14 -20.21 18.28
CA ASP A 32 -0.87 -20.32 17.00
C ASP A 32 -1.57 -19.00 16.65
N ARG A 33 -2.07 -18.27 17.66
CA ARG A 33 -2.70 -16.95 17.48
C ARG A 33 -1.68 -15.89 17.06
N ARG A 34 -0.48 -15.93 17.64
CA ARG A 34 0.62 -15.03 17.28
C ARG A 34 1.09 -15.30 15.85
N ASN A 35 1.35 -16.54 15.50
CA ASN A 35 1.80 -16.94 14.16
C ASN A 35 0.77 -16.63 13.08
N LEU A 36 -0.53 -16.83 13.37
CA LEU A 36 -1.59 -16.43 12.44
C LEU A 36 -1.64 -14.92 12.27
N LYS A 37 -1.51 -14.15 13.36
CA LYS A 37 -1.50 -12.68 13.31
C LYS A 37 -0.29 -12.16 12.53
N GLU A 38 0.89 -12.75 12.76
CA GLU A 38 2.11 -12.42 12.03
C GLU A 38 1.97 -12.73 10.54
N LYS A 39 1.44 -13.90 10.18
CA LYS A 39 1.19 -14.28 8.79
C LYS A 39 0.19 -13.36 8.09
N VAL A 40 -0.86 -12.92 8.79
CA VAL A 40 -1.83 -11.95 8.25
C VAL A 40 -1.18 -10.58 8.06
N LEU A 41 -0.35 -10.14 9.02
CA LEU A 41 0.39 -8.89 8.91
C LEU A 41 1.43 -8.94 7.79
N SER A 42 2.18 -10.03 7.66
CA SER A 42 3.19 -10.22 6.62
C SER A 42 2.55 -10.27 5.24
N ALA A 43 1.48 -11.04 5.05
CA ALA A 43 0.75 -11.09 3.77
C ALA A 43 0.15 -9.72 3.38
N ARG A 44 -0.25 -8.92 4.39
CA ARG A 44 -0.69 -7.54 4.14
C ARG A 44 0.48 -6.63 3.75
N LEU A 45 1.65 -6.79 4.36
CA LEU A 45 2.86 -6.03 4.00
C LEU A 45 3.33 -6.40 2.58
N GLU A 46 3.40 -7.68 2.26
CA GLU A 46 3.73 -8.21 0.94
C GLU A 46 2.78 -7.66 -0.14
N SER A 47 1.46 -7.63 0.12
CA SER A 47 0.51 -6.99 -0.80
C SER A 47 0.73 -5.49 -0.99
N LEU A 48 1.25 -4.78 0.01
CA LEU A 48 1.55 -3.34 -0.10
C LEU A 48 2.90 -3.11 -0.79
N ASP A 49 3.85 -4.03 -0.63
CA ASP A 49 5.14 -4.00 -1.31
C ASP A 49 4.99 -4.34 -2.80
N ASP A 50 4.19 -5.37 -3.15
CA ASP A 50 3.84 -5.74 -4.54
C ASP A 50 3.11 -4.61 -5.29
N ASP A 51 2.28 -3.83 -4.60
CA ASP A 51 1.60 -2.67 -5.18
C ASP A 51 2.57 -1.50 -5.44
N ASN A 52 3.74 -1.49 -4.79
CA ASN A 52 4.76 -0.46 -4.91
C ASN A 52 5.95 -0.88 -5.78
N GLU A 53 6.22 -2.19 -5.95
CA GLU A 53 7.26 -2.70 -6.82
C GLU A 53 6.95 -2.39 -8.29
N GLN A 54 7.77 -1.50 -8.86
CA GLN A 54 7.80 -1.25 -10.29
C GLN A 54 8.35 -2.48 -11.00
N GLN A 55 7.48 -3.40 -11.39
CA GLN A 55 7.85 -4.42 -12.36
C GLN A 55 8.35 -3.70 -13.64
N PRO A 56 9.57 -3.99 -14.12
CA PRO A 56 10.10 -3.38 -15.34
C PRO A 56 9.10 -3.47 -16.48
N ILE A 57 8.96 -2.39 -17.25
CA ILE A 57 8.12 -2.36 -18.45
C ILE A 57 8.65 -3.44 -19.41
N GLY A 58 7.96 -4.58 -19.47
CA GLY A 58 8.32 -5.71 -20.33
C GLY A 58 8.58 -7.04 -19.62
N SER A 59 8.72 -7.08 -18.29
CA SER A 59 8.87 -8.34 -17.52
C SER A 59 7.60 -8.67 -16.75
N ARG A 60 6.46 -8.66 -17.44
CA ARG A 60 5.42 -9.63 -17.07
C ARG A 60 5.81 -10.88 -17.81
N ASP A 61 6.73 -11.64 -17.26
CA ASP A 61 6.81 -13.06 -17.61
C ASP A 61 5.39 -13.58 -17.35
N ASP A 62 4.68 -13.94 -18.41
CA ASP A 62 3.47 -14.75 -18.34
C ASP A 62 3.89 -16.19 -17.93
N ASP A 63 4.71 -16.32 -16.88
CA ASP A 63 5.05 -17.58 -16.23
C ASP A 63 3.97 -17.89 -15.17
N ASP A 64 2.71 -17.90 -15.62
CA ASP A 64 1.57 -18.46 -14.89
C ASP A 64 1.02 -19.69 -15.64
N ASP A 65 1.85 -20.28 -16.51
CA ASP A 65 1.64 -21.59 -17.12
C ASP A 65 2.51 -22.63 -16.38
N ASP A 66 2.19 -22.96 -15.11
CA ASP A 66 2.29 -24.34 -14.58
C ASP A 66 1.85 -24.42 -13.11
N TYR A 67 0.55 -24.38 -12.84
CA TYR A 67 0.02 -25.20 -11.76
C TYR A 67 -0.67 -26.39 -12.41
N ASN A 68 0.12 -27.42 -12.68
CA ASN A 68 -0.37 -28.76 -12.95
C ASN A 68 -1.22 -29.21 -11.74
N ASP A 69 -2.53 -29.28 -11.92
CA ASP A 69 -3.54 -29.67 -10.92
C ASP A 69 -3.50 -31.19 -10.68
N GLU A 70 -2.31 -31.77 -10.54
CA GLU A 70 -2.10 -33.21 -10.34
C GLU A 70 -1.97 -33.63 -8.86
N GLU A 71 -2.30 -32.76 -7.90
CA GLU A 71 -2.56 -33.20 -6.52
C GLU A 71 -3.94 -32.73 -6.02
N ASP A 72 -4.93 -33.62 -6.19
CA ASP A 72 -6.06 -33.88 -5.30
C ASP A 72 -6.53 -32.75 -4.37
N ASP A 73 -7.21 -31.73 -4.91
CA ASP A 73 -8.12 -30.87 -4.14
C ASP A 73 -9.58 -31.08 -4.61
N VAL A 74 -10.20 -32.18 -4.14
CA VAL A 74 -11.64 -32.45 -4.29
C VAL A 74 -12.43 -31.47 -3.41
N ILE A 75 -12.56 -30.24 -3.86
CA ILE A 75 -13.54 -29.29 -3.37
C ILE A 75 -14.83 -29.55 -4.18
N TYR A 76 -15.84 -30.15 -3.54
CA TYR A 76 -17.22 -30.23 -4.05
C TYR A 76 -17.80 -28.81 -4.20
N THR A 77 -17.42 -28.11 -5.26
CA THR A 77 -18.20 -27.02 -5.82
C THR A 77 -18.94 -27.57 -7.02
N THR A 78 -20.18 -27.16 -7.21
CA THR A 78 -20.94 -27.41 -8.45
C THR A 78 -20.04 -27.14 -9.66
N PRO A 79 -20.07 -27.95 -10.74
CA PRO A 79 -19.17 -27.79 -11.87
C PRO A 79 -19.28 -26.38 -12.45
N VAL A 80 -18.34 -25.51 -12.08
CA VAL A 80 -18.29 -24.15 -12.60
C VAL A 80 -17.68 -24.25 -13.99
N ASN A 81 -18.35 -23.67 -14.99
CA ASN A 81 -17.83 -23.66 -16.35
C ASN A 81 -16.43 -23.01 -16.36
N LYS A 82 -15.41 -23.80 -16.71
CA LYS A 82 -13.99 -23.36 -16.74
C LYS A 82 -13.80 -22.05 -17.51
N LYS A 83 -14.59 -21.81 -18.58
CA LYS A 83 -14.58 -20.56 -19.34
C LYS A 83 -15.01 -19.34 -18.51
N ARG A 84 -16.02 -19.48 -17.64
CA ARG A 84 -16.47 -18.39 -16.76
C ARG A 84 -15.45 -18.04 -15.69
N LEU A 85 -14.71 -19.04 -15.19
CA LEU A 85 -13.63 -18.82 -14.23
C LEU A 85 -12.47 -18.05 -14.86
N PHE A 86 -12.07 -18.42 -16.09
CA PHE A 86 -11.03 -17.73 -16.86
C PHE A 86 -11.39 -16.26 -17.10
N ILE A 87 -12.60 -15.99 -17.61
CA ILE A 87 -13.09 -14.61 -17.84
C ILE A 87 -13.09 -13.78 -16.54
N ALA A 88 -13.50 -14.37 -15.41
CA ALA A 88 -13.49 -13.68 -14.13
C ALA A 88 -12.07 -13.38 -13.61
N ARG A 89 -11.10 -14.28 -13.87
CA ARG A 89 -9.68 -14.06 -13.55
C ARG A 89 -9.06 -12.98 -14.41
N GLU A 90 -9.29 -13.01 -15.73
CA GLU A 90 -8.82 -11.97 -16.65
C GLU A 90 -9.38 -10.59 -16.29
N LYS A 91 -10.67 -10.51 -15.94
CA LYS A 91 -11.29 -9.27 -15.49
C LYS A 91 -10.60 -8.72 -14.23
N LYS A 92 -10.31 -9.58 -13.24
CA LYS A 92 -9.56 -9.20 -12.03
C LYS A 92 -8.11 -8.80 -12.32
N LYS A 93 -7.42 -9.49 -13.23
CA LYS A 93 -6.05 -9.14 -13.68
C LYS A 93 -6.07 -7.75 -14.30
N ASN A 94 -7.03 -7.45 -15.17
CA ASN A 94 -7.14 -6.15 -15.82
C ASN A 94 -7.53 -5.01 -14.85
N GLU A 95 -8.41 -5.28 -13.88
CA GLU A 95 -8.81 -4.34 -12.83
C GLU A 95 -7.63 -3.97 -11.94
N LYS A 96 -6.83 -4.95 -11.48
CA LYS A 96 -5.58 -4.70 -10.74
C LYS A 96 -4.56 -3.89 -11.56
N LYS A 97 -4.39 -4.20 -12.85
CA LYS A 97 -3.52 -3.42 -13.75
C LYS A 97 -3.97 -1.97 -13.92
N SER A 98 -5.26 -1.69 -13.81
CA SER A 98 -5.79 -0.31 -13.86
C SER A 98 -5.62 0.46 -12.54
N MET A 99 -5.47 -0.26 -11.43
CA MET A 99 -5.29 0.33 -10.10
C MET A 99 -3.81 0.58 -9.77
N ASN A 100 -2.89 -0.17 -10.38
CA ASN A 100 -1.45 -0.04 -10.17
C ASN A 100 -0.83 0.77 -11.32
N LEU A 101 -1.21 2.05 -11.43
CA LEU A 101 -0.63 3.00 -12.38
C LEU A 101 0.28 3.97 -11.68
N ASN A 102 1.48 4.20 -12.24
CA ASN A 102 2.36 5.25 -11.75
C ASN A 102 1.83 6.61 -12.20
N PHE A 103 2.30 7.68 -11.54
CA PHE A 103 1.97 9.05 -11.89
C PHE A 103 2.17 9.35 -13.38
N ASN A 104 3.27 8.88 -13.98
CA ASN A 104 3.54 9.06 -15.41
C ASN A 104 2.48 8.37 -16.29
N ASP A 105 2.06 7.15 -15.95
CA ASP A 105 1.03 6.40 -16.69
C ASP A 105 -0.33 7.09 -16.60
N VAL A 106 -0.65 7.66 -15.44
CA VAL A 106 -1.86 8.45 -15.23
C VAL A 106 -1.82 9.74 -16.06
N LEU A 107 -0.66 10.39 -16.15
CA LEU A 107 -0.48 11.60 -16.94
C LEU A 107 -0.71 11.33 -18.43
N GLU A 108 -0.13 10.26 -18.98
CA GLU A 108 -0.34 9.86 -20.39
C GLU A 108 -1.81 9.54 -20.68
N LYS A 109 -2.48 8.77 -19.81
CA LYS A 109 -3.89 8.39 -19.96
C LYS A 109 -4.87 9.54 -19.78
N SER A 110 -4.43 10.66 -19.21
CA SER A 110 -5.29 11.82 -19.02
C SER A 110 -5.48 12.65 -20.28
N TYR A 111 -4.74 12.38 -21.38
CA TYR A 111 -4.86 13.06 -22.68
C TYR A 111 -4.93 14.59 -22.55
N LEU A 112 -4.02 15.18 -21.78
CA LEU A 112 -4.05 16.60 -21.39
C LEU A 112 -4.14 17.57 -22.58
N GLU A 113 -3.59 17.18 -23.74
CA GLU A 113 -3.59 17.97 -24.99
C GLU A 113 -4.98 18.08 -25.64
N THR A 114 -5.92 17.20 -25.29
CA THR A 114 -7.29 17.21 -25.84
C THR A 114 -8.17 18.28 -25.16
N PHE A 115 -7.79 18.74 -23.98
CA PHE A 115 -8.56 19.75 -23.27
C PHE A 115 -8.40 21.14 -23.91
N PRO A 116 -9.47 21.94 -24.01
CA PRO A 116 -9.37 23.31 -24.50
C PRO A 116 -8.56 24.18 -23.54
N GLU A 117 -7.88 25.21 -24.07
CA GLU A 117 -6.91 26.05 -23.34
C GLU A 117 -7.44 26.67 -22.04
N HIS A 118 -8.75 26.92 -21.93
CA HIS A 118 -9.36 27.52 -20.74
C HIS A 118 -9.48 26.55 -19.55
N VAL A 119 -9.36 25.23 -19.78
CA VAL A 119 -9.46 24.21 -18.72
C VAL A 119 -8.08 24.00 -18.10
N PRO A 120 -7.90 24.28 -16.80
CA PRO A 120 -6.63 24.02 -16.14
C PRO A 120 -6.37 22.50 -16.05
N THR A 121 -5.23 22.07 -16.56
CA THR A 121 -4.70 20.71 -16.48
C THR A 121 -3.56 20.64 -15.47
N TYR A 122 -3.04 19.45 -15.21
CA TYR A 122 -1.87 19.27 -14.34
C TYR A 122 -0.68 20.16 -14.75
N ILE A 123 -0.49 20.38 -16.05
CA ILE A 123 0.61 21.18 -16.60
C ILE A 123 0.27 22.68 -16.56
N SER A 124 -0.97 23.07 -16.84
CA SER A 124 -1.34 24.49 -16.95
C SER A 124 -1.80 25.13 -15.63
N ALA A 125 -1.99 24.36 -14.56
CA ALA A 125 -2.41 24.85 -13.25
C ALA A 125 -1.34 25.68 -12.48
N GLN A 126 -0.27 26.12 -13.15
CA GLN A 126 0.78 26.93 -12.55
C GLN A 126 0.26 28.30 -12.09
N SER A 127 0.59 28.69 -10.87
CA SER A 127 0.25 30.01 -10.35
C SER A 127 1.07 31.11 -11.03
N LYS A 128 0.49 32.31 -11.12
CA LYS A 128 1.21 33.51 -11.56
C LYS A 128 2.32 33.88 -10.57
N PRO A 129 3.41 34.51 -11.01
CA PRO A 129 4.46 34.99 -10.11
C PRO A 129 3.91 35.97 -9.08
N SER A 130 4.55 36.02 -7.91
CA SER A 130 4.17 36.94 -6.83
C SER A 130 4.26 38.40 -7.29
N ILE A 131 3.21 39.17 -7.03
CA ILE A 131 3.18 40.63 -7.20
C ILE A 131 3.93 41.38 -6.09
N PHE A 132 4.21 40.72 -4.97
CA PHE A 132 4.89 41.32 -3.82
C PHE A 132 6.40 41.06 -3.85
N PRO A 133 7.21 42.03 -3.38
CA PRO A 133 8.66 41.86 -3.32
C PRO A 133 9.05 40.73 -2.36
N PRO A 134 10.14 39.98 -2.67
CA PRO A 134 10.60 38.90 -1.82
C PRO A 134 11.07 39.44 -0.46
N ARG A 135 10.69 38.75 0.61
CA ARG A 135 11.21 39.02 1.96
C ARG A 135 12.43 38.15 2.22
N HIS A 136 13.48 38.75 2.77
CA HIS A 136 14.73 38.04 3.07
C HIS A 136 14.79 37.66 4.55
N PHE A 137 14.87 36.36 4.81
CA PHE A 137 14.98 35.79 6.15
C PHE A 137 16.33 35.09 6.33
N CYS A 138 16.79 35.06 7.58
CA CYS A 138 17.96 34.33 8.01
C CYS A 138 17.71 32.83 7.86
N SER A 139 18.58 32.13 7.13
CA SER A 139 18.45 30.67 6.92
C SER A 139 18.67 29.83 8.17
N ILE A 140 19.18 30.45 9.26
CA ILE A 140 19.47 29.76 10.52
C ILE A 140 18.33 29.91 11.53
N CYS A 141 17.84 31.13 11.76
CA CYS A 141 16.85 31.41 12.81
C CYS A 141 15.53 32.01 12.32
N GLY A 142 15.39 32.29 11.02
CA GLY A 142 14.16 32.84 10.45
C GLY A 142 13.90 34.34 10.70
N TYR A 143 14.76 35.05 11.45
CA TYR A 143 14.66 36.51 11.61
C TYR A 143 15.03 37.27 10.31
N MET A 144 14.86 38.60 10.26
CA MET A 144 15.25 39.39 9.08
C MET A 144 16.74 39.21 8.71
N GLY A 145 16.99 38.77 7.48
CA GLY A 145 18.32 38.45 6.95
C GLY A 145 19.03 39.67 6.38
N ALA A 146 19.58 40.52 7.26
CA ALA A 146 20.24 41.76 6.88
C ALA A 146 21.53 41.57 6.06
N TYR A 147 22.23 40.44 6.23
CA TYR A 147 23.52 40.17 5.61
C TYR A 147 23.46 38.99 4.65
N THR A 148 24.42 38.94 3.72
CA THR A 148 24.50 37.92 2.66
C THR A 148 25.89 37.27 2.69
N CYS A 149 25.94 35.94 2.67
CA CYS A 149 27.18 35.20 2.56
C CYS A 149 27.78 35.36 1.16
N LYS A 150 29.06 35.73 1.08
CA LYS A 150 29.76 35.93 -0.21
C LYS A 150 30.00 34.64 -1.00
N GLN A 151 29.98 33.48 -0.33
CA GLN A 151 30.27 32.18 -0.94
C GLN A 151 29.03 31.55 -1.60
N CYS A 152 27.89 31.56 -0.91
CA CYS A 152 26.67 30.84 -1.34
C CYS A 152 25.42 31.71 -1.48
N SER A 153 25.53 33.03 -1.29
CA SER A 153 24.42 34.00 -1.32
C SER A 153 23.29 33.82 -0.28
N SER A 154 23.43 32.87 0.66
CA SER A 154 22.46 32.70 1.74
C SER A 154 22.44 33.91 2.69
N ARG A 155 21.28 34.21 3.27
CA ARG A 155 21.09 35.37 4.16
C ARG A 155 21.19 34.98 5.63
N TYR A 156 21.77 35.86 6.44
CA TYR A 156 21.87 35.70 7.89
C TYR A 156 21.60 37.01 8.64
N CYS A 157 21.19 36.93 9.91
CA CYS A 157 20.86 38.10 10.71
C CYS A 157 22.01 38.61 11.61
N SER A 158 22.96 37.74 11.98
CA SER A 158 24.03 38.05 12.93
C SER A 158 25.27 37.19 12.72
N ILE A 159 26.39 37.59 13.33
CA ILE A 159 27.66 36.85 13.28
C ILE A 159 27.53 35.43 13.83
N LYS A 160 26.71 35.23 14.88
CA LYS A 160 26.43 33.89 15.43
C LYS A 160 25.81 32.97 14.37
N CYS A 161 24.81 33.50 13.64
CA CYS A 161 24.19 32.77 12.53
C CYS A 161 25.15 32.59 11.35
N PHE A 162 26.08 33.52 11.12
CA PHE A 162 27.12 33.37 10.10
C PHE A 162 28.09 32.23 10.40
N ASN A 163 28.56 32.11 11.65
CA ASN A 163 29.47 31.02 12.04
C ASN A 163 28.79 29.66 11.90
N TYR A 164 27.57 29.53 12.43
CA TYR A 164 26.79 28.30 12.29
C TYR A 164 26.45 27.98 10.83
N HIS A 165 26.19 29.02 10.02
CA HIS A 165 26.05 28.87 8.58
C HIS A 165 27.34 28.33 7.93
N ASN A 166 28.50 28.89 8.27
CA ASN A 166 29.79 28.43 7.72
C ASN A 166 30.11 26.98 8.10
N GLU A 167 29.76 26.56 9.30
CA GLU A 167 30.02 25.20 9.79
C GLU A 167 29.11 24.14 9.14
N THR A 168 27.82 24.47 8.91
CA THR A 168 26.81 23.46 8.59
C THR A 168 26.14 23.60 7.23
N ARG A 169 26.16 24.80 6.62
CA ARG A 169 25.33 25.13 5.44
C ARG A 169 26.08 25.83 4.31
N CYS A 170 27.27 26.37 4.56
CA CYS A 170 28.05 27.05 3.54
C CYS A 170 28.70 26.02 2.62
N LYS A 171 28.00 25.69 1.53
CA LYS A 171 28.58 24.94 0.41
C LYS A 171 29.53 25.90 -0.29
N GLY A 172 30.83 25.69 -0.11
CA GLY A 172 31.87 26.59 -0.60
C GLY A 172 31.81 26.77 -2.12
N SER A 173 32.09 28.01 -2.55
CA SER A 173 32.44 28.46 -3.90
C SER A 173 31.49 28.14 -5.06
N ILE A 174 30.85 29.19 -5.58
CA ILE A 174 30.21 29.24 -6.91
C ILE A 174 31.28 29.49 -8.02
N TYR A 175 32.58 29.49 -7.68
CA TYR A 175 33.71 29.82 -8.59
C TYR A 175 34.71 28.67 -8.83
N THR A 176 34.31 27.44 -8.57
CA THR A 176 35.06 26.22 -8.95
C THR A 176 34.11 25.27 -9.64
#